data_AF-A0A5A7RCJ8-F1
#
_entry.id   AF-A0A5A7RCJ8-F1
#
_cell.length_a   1.000
_cell.length_b   1.000
_cell.length_c   1.000
_cell.angle_alpha   90.00
_cell.angle_beta   90.00
_cell.angle_gamma   90.00
#
_symmetry.space_group_name_H-M   'P 1'
#
loop_
_entity.id
_entity.type
_entity.pdbx_description
1 polymer ?
#
loop_
_entity_poly.entity_id
_entity_poly.type
_entity_poly.pdbx_seq_one_letter_code
_entity_poly.pdbx_strand_id
1 'polypeptide(L)'
;MVLWAPTFCDVQLYKTQTDFFQNAEFEYKGDANLWNKDHNAKANNSIEFVTSPNNPDGNLREAVLQGASARAIYDHAYYWPHFTAVPAPADEDIMIFTISKLTGHAGTRFGYLN
;
A
#
# COMPACT_ATOMS: atom_id res chain seq x y z
N MET A 1 -0.46 -11.63 -11.74
CA MET A 1 -0.74 -10.33 -11.11
C MET A 1 0.56 -9.82 -10.50
N VAL A 2 0.86 -8.53 -10.58
CA VAL A 2 2.16 -8.00 -10.17
C VAL A 2 1.99 -7.09 -8.96
N LEU A 3 2.72 -7.33 -7.88
CA LEU A 3 2.64 -6.53 -6.65
C LEU A 3 3.79 -5.54 -6.56
N TRP A 4 3.46 -4.27 -6.27
CA TRP A 4 4.41 -3.17 -6.14
C TRP A 4 4.22 -2.46 -4.81
N ALA A 5 5.31 -2.07 -4.16
CA ALA A 5 5.27 -1.32 -2.91
C ALA A 5 6.58 -0.51 -2.71
N PRO A 6 6.54 0.69 -2.11
CA PRO A 6 7.71 1.56 -1.96
C PRO A 6 8.76 0.96 -1.01
N THR A 7 10.06 0.99 -1.32
CA THR A 7 11.08 0.28 -0.52
C THR A 7 11.43 0.97 0.81
N PHE A 8 10.61 0.86 1.86
CA PHE A 8 10.95 1.34 3.21
C PHE A 8 10.43 0.45 4.38
N CYS A 9 10.73 0.80 5.62
CA CYS A 9 10.84 -0.12 6.78
C CYS A 9 9.60 -0.98 7.12
N ASP A 10 8.36 -0.45 7.04
CA ASP A 10 7.13 -1.27 7.18
C ASP A 10 6.78 -2.05 5.89
N VAL A 11 7.28 -1.60 4.73
CA VAL A 11 7.00 -2.18 3.40
C VAL A 11 7.77 -3.49 3.14
N GLN A 12 8.81 -3.77 3.92
CA GLN A 12 9.47 -5.08 3.87
C GLN A 12 8.47 -6.23 4.11
N LEU A 13 7.40 -5.97 4.87
CA LEU A 13 6.35 -6.96 5.12
C LEU A 13 5.59 -7.35 3.84
N TYR A 14 5.31 -6.41 2.93
CA TYR A 14 4.60 -6.71 1.68
C TYR A 14 5.40 -7.69 0.83
N LYS A 15 6.71 -7.46 0.69
CA LYS A 15 7.62 -8.39 0.02
C LYS A 15 7.66 -9.73 0.74
N THR A 16 7.96 -9.73 2.04
CA THR A 16 8.12 -10.99 2.80
C THR A 16 6.84 -11.82 2.80
N GLN A 17 5.67 -11.20 2.95
CA GLN A 17 4.40 -11.91 2.93
C GLN A 17 4.08 -12.47 1.55
N THR A 18 4.27 -11.68 0.49
CA THR A 18 4.10 -12.12 -0.91
C THR A 18 5.03 -13.30 -1.20
N ASP A 19 6.32 -13.16 -0.88
CA ASP A 19 7.32 -14.19 -1.11
C ASP A 19 7.15 -15.42 -0.21
N PHE A 20 6.44 -15.30 0.92
CA PHE A 20 6.16 -16.43 1.81
C PHE A 20 5.02 -17.29 1.27
N PHE A 21 3.95 -16.69 0.76
CA PHE A 21 2.81 -17.42 0.24
C PHE A 21 3.04 -18.06 -1.14
N GLN A 22 4.17 -17.78 -1.81
CA GLN A 22 4.74 -18.47 -2.99
C GLN A 22 3.70 -19.09 -3.94
N ASN A 23 2.75 -18.30 -4.42
CA ASN A 23 1.81 -18.79 -5.42
C ASN A 23 2.29 -18.44 -6.84
N ALA A 24 1.79 -19.16 -7.85
CA ALA A 24 2.14 -18.90 -9.24
C ALA A 24 1.40 -17.70 -9.84
N GLU A 25 0.52 -17.05 -9.08
CA GLU A 25 -0.40 -16.02 -9.57
C GLU A 25 0.06 -14.59 -9.26
N PHE A 26 0.87 -14.39 -8.22
CA PHE A 26 1.45 -13.11 -7.86
C PHE A 26 2.98 -13.12 -7.79
N GLU A 27 3.59 -12.00 -8.15
CA GLU A 27 5.03 -11.78 -8.04
C GLU A 27 5.29 -10.37 -7.49
N TYR A 28 6.15 -10.25 -6.48
CA TYR A 28 6.61 -8.96 -5.97
C TYR A 28 7.68 -8.37 -6.90
N LYS A 29 7.48 -7.16 -7.42
CA LYS A 29 8.42 -6.50 -8.35
C LYS A 29 9.14 -5.27 -7.79
N GLY A 30 8.84 -4.85 -6.57
CA GLY A 30 9.55 -3.75 -5.91
C GLY A 30 8.81 -2.41 -5.99
N ASP A 31 9.58 -1.32 -6.00
CA ASP A 31 9.06 0.04 -5.90
C ASP A 31 8.27 0.45 -7.15
N ALA A 32 6.99 0.80 -6.93
CA ALA A 32 6.09 1.29 -7.98
C ALA A 32 6.63 2.55 -8.69
N ASN A 33 7.43 3.38 -8.00
CA ASN A 33 8.05 4.58 -8.61
C ASN A 33 9.14 4.24 -9.63
N LEU A 34 9.66 3.01 -9.60
CA LEU A 34 10.60 2.50 -10.59
C LEU A 34 9.88 1.85 -11.77
N TRP A 35 8.55 1.71 -11.70
CA TRP A 35 7.77 1.26 -12.85
C TRP A 35 7.92 2.24 -14.00
N ASN A 36 8.04 1.64 -15.18
CA ASN A 36 8.61 2.16 -16.40
C ASN A 36 8.46 3.69 -16.62
N LYS A 37 9.59 4.41 -16.60
CA LYS A 37 9.67 5.83 -16.96
C LYS A 37 9.50 6.07 -18.47
N ASP A 38 9.57 5.03 -19.31
CA ASP A 38 9.18 5.13 -20.71
C ASP A 38 7.65 5.22 -20.82
N HIS A 39 7.19 6.39 -21.27
CA HIS A 39 5.83 6.94 -21.20
C HIS A 39 4.66 6.12 -21.81
N ASN A 40 4.85 4.85 -22.17
CA ASN A 40 3.83 4.04 -22.84
C ASN A 40 3.56 2.66 -22.22
N ALA A 41 4.31 2.23 -21.20
CA ALA A 41 4.06 0.92 -20.59
C ALA A 41 2.96 0.99 -19.53
N LYS A 42 1.78 0.49 -19.88
CA LYS A 42 0.66 0.32 -18.94
C LYS A 42 0.98 -0.77 -17.92
N ALA A 43 0.74 -0.50 -16.64
CA ALA A 43 0.88 -1.45 -15.54
C ALA A 43 -0.30 -2.44 -15.50
N ASN A 44 -0.58 -3.12 -16.62
CA ASN A 44 -1.70 -4.04 -16.69
C ASN A 44 -1.49 -5.22 -15.72
N ASN A 45 -2.57 -5.63 -15.04
CA ASN A 45 -2.60 -6.73 -14.07
C ASN A 45 -1.63 -6.52 -12.90
N SER A 46 -1.55 -5.28 -12.41
CA SER A 46 -0.76 -4.91 -11.24
C SER A 46 -1.64 -4.51 -10.07
N ILE A 47 -1.14 -4.76 -8.85
CA ILE A 47 -1.64 -4.20 -7.61
C ILE A 47 -0.50 -3.41 -6.98
N GLU A 48 -0.77 -2.17 -6.64
CA GLU A 48 0.12 -1.33 -5.85
C GLU A 48 -0.34 -1.31 -4.38
N PHE A 49 0.56 -1.55 -3.45
CA PHE A 49 0.35 -1.22 -2.05
C PHE A 49 0.77 0.23 -1.82
N VAL A 50 -0.19 1.06 -1.41
CA VAL A 50 0.01 2.48 -1.15
C VAL A 50 -0.12 2.72 0.34
N THR A 51 0.99 3.00 1.02
CA THR A 51 0.96 3.35 2.46
C THR A 51 0.83 4.86 2.59
N SER A 52 -0.28 5.33 3.16
CA SER A 52 -0.59 6.76 3.25
C SER A 52 -1.28 7.08 4.59
N PRO A 53 -0.64 7.79 5.53
CA PRO A 53 0.74 8.28 5.51
C PRO A 53 1.75 7.14 5.42
N ASN A 54 2.82 7.36 4.67
CA ASN A 54 3.88 6.40 4.44
C ASN A 54 4.79 6.24 5.68
N ASN A 55 5.39 5.06 5.85
CA ASN A 55 6.47 4.82 6.81
C ASN A 55 7.81 4.70 6.04
N PRO A 56 8.87 5.45 6.42
CA PRO A 56 9.04 6.19 7.68
C PRO A 56 8.76 7.69 7.60
N ASP A 57 8.55 8.25 6.40
CA ASP A 57 8.57 9.70 6.20
C ASP A 57 7.27 10.43 6.59
N GLY A 58 6.17 9.70 6.84
CA GLY A 58 4.88 10.26 7.23
C GLY A 58 4.16 11.02 6.13
N ASN A 59 4.62 10.93 4.88
CA ASN A 59 4.01 11.67 3.77
C ASN A 59 2.75 10.97 3.27
N LEU A 60 1.73 11.74 2.92
CA LEU A 60 0.59 11.22 2.17
C LEU A 60 1.05 10.76 0.78
N ARG A 61 0.53 9.63 0.34
CA ARG A 61 0.84 8.98 -0.94
C ARG A 61 -0.44 8.65 -1.69
N GLU A 62 -0.32 8.65 -3.01
CA GLU A 62 -1.32 8.18 -3.96
C GLU A 62 -0.67 7.11 -4.84
N ALA A 63 -1.49 6.25 -5.44
CA ALA A 63 -1.01 5.24 -6.38
C ALA A 63 -0.32 5.89 -7.59
N VAL A 64 0.83 5.34 -7.99
CA VAL A 64 1.59 5.82 -9.16
C VAL A 64 1.42 4.93 -10.39
N LEU A 65 0.99 3.68 -10.22
CA LEU A 65 0.73 2.77 -11.33
C LEU A 65 -0.56 3.14 -12.07
N GLN A 66 -0.45 3.24 -13.39
CA GLN A 66 -1.58 3.56 -14.26
C GLN A 66 -1.81 2.44 -15.29
N GLY A 67 -3.08 2.10 -15.51
CA GLY A 67 -3.48 1.05 -16.45
C GLY A 67 -4.94 0.64 -16.21
N ALA A 68 -5.59 0.09 -17.24
CA ALA A 68 -7.00 -0.30 -17.14
C ALA A 68 -7.24 -1.40 -16.07
N SER A 69 -6.25 -2.27 -15.87
CA SER A 69 -6.24 -3.32 -14.85
C SER A 69 -5.16 -3.11 -13.79
N ALA A 70 -4.66 -1.88 -13.63
CA ALA A 70 -3.92 -1.51 -12.43
C ALA A 70 -4.91 -1.31 -11.29
N ARG A 71 -4.57 -1.80 -10.10
CA ARG A 71 -5.35 -1.64 -8.87
C ARG A 71 -4.44 -1.17 -7.75
N ALA A 72 -5.01 -0.54 -6.73
CA ALA A 72 -4.29 -0.11 -5.56
C ALA A 72 -5.00 -0.62 -4.30
N ILE A 73 -4.20 -0.96 -3.29
CA ILE A 73 -4.64 -1.26 -1.93
C ILE A 73 -4.02 -0.18 -1.04
N TYR A 74 -4.85 0.65 -0.44
CA TYR A 74 -4.40 1.72 0.43
C TYR A 74 -4.29 1.22 1.88
N ASP A 75 -3.08 1.28 2.43
CA ASP A 75 -2.82 1.03 3.84
C ASP A 75 -2.85 2.34 4.62
N HIS A 76 -3.95 2.56 5.31
CA HIS A 76 -4.25 3.72 6.14
C HIS A 76 -4.02 3.44 7.62
N ALA A 77 -3.09 2.54 7.97
CA ALA A 77 -2.72 2.29 9.37
C ALA A 77 -2.40 3.59 10.13
N TYR A 78 -1.76 4.57 9.48
CA TYR A 78 -1.38 5.85 10.08
C TYR A 78 -2.30 7.02 9.70
N TYR A 79 -3.42 6.83 8.98
CA TYR A 79 -4.30 7.93 8.53
C TYR A 79 -5.24 8.41 9.65
N TRP A 80 -4.63 8.89 10.73
CA TRP A 80 -5.28 9.39 11.93
C TRP A 80 -4.67 10.73 12.34
N PRO A 81 -5.42 11.61 13.05
CA PRO A 81 -4.93 12.91 13.50
C PRO A 81 -3.65 12.89 14.36
N HIS A 82 -3.28 11.72 14.90
CA HIS A 82 -2.03 11.53 15.64
C HIS A 82 -0.78 11.61 14.74
N PHE A 83 -0.90 11.26 13.46
CA PHE A 83 0.24 11.12 12.55
C PHE A 83 0.20 12.10 11.38
N THR A 84 -0.99 12.52 10.94
CA THR A 84 -1.16 13.43 9.80
C THR A 84 -2.36 14.33 9.99
N ALA A 85 -2.35 15.50 9.32
CA ALA A 85 -3.59 16.22 9.08
C ALA A 85 -4.50 15.37 8.17
N VAL A 86 -5.81 15.42 8.41
CA VAL A 86 -6.82 14.72 7.60
C VAL A 86 -7.47 15.75 6.66
N PRO A 87 -6.97 15.90 5.41
CA PRO A 87 -7.47 16.91 4.48
C PRO A 87 -8.89 16.60 3.98
N ALA A 88 -9.21 15.31 3.85
CA ALA A 88 -10.51 14.80 3.42
C ALA A 88 -10.71 13.37 3.95
N PRO A 89 -11.96 12.87 3.99
CA PRO A 89 -12.22 11.44 4.15
C PRO A 89 -11.49 10.64 3.06
N ALA A 90 -10.97 9.46 3.42
CA ALA A 90 -10.42 8.50 2.45
C ALA A 90 -11.58 7.91 1.61
N ASP A 91 -11.35 7.72 0.31
CA ASP A 91 -12.36 7.36 -0.70
C ASP A 91 -11.76 6.52 -1.84
N GLU A 92 -10.93 5.54 -1.48
CA GLU A 92 -10.27 4.63 -2.40
C GLU A 92 -10.97 3.26 -2.48
N ASP A 93 -10.84 2.56 -3.60
CA ASP A 93 -11.56 1.29 -3.88
C ASP A 93 -11.32 0.19 -2.83
N ILE A 94 -10.11 0.12 -2.26
CA ILE A 94 -9.73 -0.83 -1.22
C ILE A 94 -8.85 -0.10 -0.22
N MET A 95 -9.34 0.00 1.02
CA MET A 95 -8.65 0.64 2.12
C MET A 95 -8.49 -0.31 3.31
N ILE A 96 -7.33 -0.31 3.94
CA ILE A 96 -7.00 -1.11 5.13
C ILE A 96 -6.75 -0.19 6.32
N PHE A 97 -7.36 -0.53 7.44
CA PHE A 97 -7.18 0.18 8.71
C PHE A 97 -6.85 -0.80 9.84
N THR A 98 -6.19 -0.30 10.89
CA THR A 98 -5.92 -1.09 12.11
C THR A 98 -6.10 -0.28 13.39
N ILE A 99 -6.65 -0.93 14.42
CA ILE A 99 -6.75 -0.32 15.75
C ILE A 99 -5.39 -0.24 16.47
N SER A 100 -4.37 -0.95 15.95
CA SER A 100 -3.02 -1.00 16.52
C SER A 100 -2.38 0.37 16.58
N LYS A 101 -2.54 1.16 15.51
CA LYS A 101 -1.97 2.51 15.38
C LYS A 101 -2.96 3.61 15.80
N LEU A 102 -4.26 3.34 15.70
CA LEU A 102 -5.31 4.24 16.22
C LEU A 102 -5.30 4.32 17.75
N THR A 103 -5.33 3.17 18.44
CA THR A 103 -5.55 3.09 19.91
C THR A 103 -4.37 2.53 20.70
N GLY A 104 -3.31 2.05 20.02
CA GLY A 104 -2.18 1.39 20.68
C GLY A 104 -2.38 -0.10 20.99
N HIS A 105 -3.56 -0.68 20.70
CA HIS A 105 -3.89 -2.09 21.01
C HIS A 105 -3.36 -3.08 19.97
N ALA A 106 -2.04 -3.07 19.70
CA ALA A 106 -1.43 -3.98 18.74
C ALA A 106 -1.59 -5.48 19.10
N GLY A 107 -1.74 -5.79 20.39
CA GLY A 107 -1.95 -7.16 20.88
C GLY A 107 -3.30 -7.77 20.47
N THR A 108 -4.30 -6.96 20.12
CA THR A 108 -5.63 -7.44 19.71
C THR A 108 -5.63 -8.04 18.31
N ARG A 109 -4.62 -7.71 17.47
CA ARG A 109 -4.48 -8.22 16.10
C ARG A 109 -5.72 -7.96 15.23
N PHE A 110 -6.34 -6.80 15.39
CA PHE A 110 -7.57 -6.43 14.69
C PHE A 110 -7.33 -5.32 13.65
N GLY A 111 -7.88 -5.53 12.46
CA GLY A 111 -7.94 -4.59 11.36
C GLY A 111 -9.22 -4.80 10.56
N TYR A 112 -9.55 -3.83 9.72
CA TYR A 112 -10.73 -3.90 8.86
C TYR A 112 -10.40 -3.36 7.46
N LEU A 113 -11.20 -3.82 6.50
CA LEU A 113 -11.14 -3.42 5.10
C LEU A 113 -12.43 -2.67 4.78
N ASN A 114 -12.32 -1.55 4.06
CA ASN A 114 -13.43 -0.80 3.49
C ASN A 114 -13.26 -0.76 1.97
#